data_AF-A0AA95MYP1-F1
#
_entry.id   AF-A0AA95MYP1-F1
#
_cell.length_a   1.000
_cell.length_b   1.000
_cell.length_c   1.000
_cell.angle_alpha   90.00
_cell.angle_beta   90.00
_cell.angle_gamma   90.00
#
_symmetry.space_group_name_H-M   'P 1'
#
loop_
_entity.id
_entity.type
_entity.pdbx_description
1 polymer ?
#
loop_
_entity_poly.entity_id
_entity_poly.type
_entity_poly.pdbx_seq_one_letter_code
_entity_poly.pdbx_strand_id
1 'polypeptide(L)'
;MKHTILEPIKLPNILRGRNIHHNVIPTVCNLKNMLNKLISVQGVYTQLKQWEKRSYQAYQIDEIKLAILFASDEQRKNLIKQHILSGSPNEFGASCIDIYLVAYVAETYGPGKAVFVDYIMKSGISEKVNSAQAIWQVGKGDGVYLEILNNDGTIRDWDFFAKWINGNQRWDNGNSLKHLSISGDH
;
A
#
# COMPACT_ATOMS: atom_id res chain seq x y z
N MET A 1 -15.56 22.21 27.13
CA MET A 1 -14.90 20.99 26.62
C MET A 1 -14.47 21.27 25.19
N LYS A 2 -13.18 21.22 24.87
CA LYS A 2 -12.72 21.36 23.48
C LYS A 2 -12.96 20.01 22.79
N HIS A 3 -13.99 19.94 21.96
CA HIS A 3 -14.13 18.83 21.02
C HIS A 3 -12.96 18.92 20.05
N THR A 4 -11.97 18.04 20.22
CA THR A 4 -10.93 17.87 19.22
C THR A 4 -11.58 17.08 18.09
N ILE A 5 -12.04 17.79 17.06
CA ILE A 5 -12.46 17.15 15.81
C ILE A 5 -11.19 16.53 15.25
N LEU A 6 -11.10 15.20 15.30
CA LEU A 6 -10.05 14.47 14.58
C LEU A 6 -10.33 14.71 13.10
N GLU A 7 -9.50 15.52 12.46
CA GLU A 7 -9.58 15.68 11.01
C GLU A 7 -9.42 14.28 10.36
N PRO A 8 -10.30 13.92 9.40
CA PRO A 8 -10.18 12.65 8.72
C PRO A 8 -8.84 12.56 8.01
N ILE A 9 -8.17 11.41 8.15
CA ILE A 9 -6.89 11.14 7.48
C ILE A 9 -7.10 11.26 5.97
N LYS A 10 -6.42 12.21 5.35
CA LYS A 10 -6.36 12.32 3.89
C LYS A 10 -5.17 11.54 3.37
N LEU A 11 -5.39 10.72 2.35
CA LEU A 11 -4.31 10.00 1.68
C LEU A 11 -3.55 10.98 0.76
N PRO A 12 -2.25 11.25 0.98
CA PRO A 12 -1.46 12.05 0.05
C PRO A 12 -1.16 11.29 -1.25
N ASN A 13 -1.05 12.02 -2.36
CA ASN A 13 -0.52 11.46 -3.62
C ASN A 13 1.00 11.23 -3.60
N ILE A 14 1.70 11.79 -2.61
CA ILE A 14 3.11 11.52 -2.31
C ILE A 14 3.20 10.67 -1.04
N LEU A 15 3.41 9.37 -1.21
CA LEU A 15 3.56 8.40 -0.12
C LEU A 15 5.03 8.28 0.29
N ARG A 16 5.42 8.97 1.37
CA ARG A 16 6.80 9.00 1.91
C ARG A 16 7.86 9.24 0.82
N GLY A 17 7.60 10.22 -0.05
CA GLY A 17 8.47 10.60 -1.16
C GLY A 17 8.19 9.90 -2.49
N ARG A 18 7.34 8.87 -2.53
CA ARG A 18 6.91 8.22 -3.79
C ARG A 18 5.63 8.86 -4.33
N ASN A 19 5.66 9.31 -5.58
CA ASN A 19 4.45 9.69 -6.30
C ASN A 19 3.68 8.45 -6.76
N ILE A 20 2.41 8.33 -6.37
CA ILE A 20 1.55 7.17 -6.69
C ILE A 20 1.12 7.11 -8.16
N HIS A 21 1.34 8.17 -8.94
CA HIS A 21 1.05 8.21 -10.39
C HIS A 21 2.24 7.76 -11.24
N HIS A 22 3.43 7.59 -10.64
CA HIS A 22 4.64 7.22 -11.36
C HIS A 22 4.94 5.72 -11.24
N ASN A 23 5.49 5.15 -12.32
CA ASN A 23 5.88 3.74 -12.41
C ASN A 23 4.73 2.78 -12.08
N VAL A 24 3.50 3.14 -12.46
CA VAL A 24 2.32 2.28 -12.37
C VAL A 24 2.34 1.35 -13.57
N ILE A 25 2.46 0.05 -13.34
CA ILE A 25 2.63 -0.96 -14.39
C ILE A 25 1.44 -1.93 -14.32
N PRO A 26 0.64 -2.06 -15.39
CA PRO A 26 -0.42 -3.04 -15.42
C PRO A 26 0.17 -4.45 -15.36
N THR A 27 -0.20 -5.20 -14.33
CA THR A 27 0.14 -6.62 -14.18
C THR A 27 -1.12 -7.44 -13.99
N VAL A 28 -1.05 -8.73 -14.28
CA VAL A 28 -2.17 -9.68 -14.13
C VAL A 28 -1.96 -10.68 -13.00
N CYS A 29 -0.78 -10.66 -12.36
CA CYS A 29 -0.44 -11.57 -11.27
C CYS A 29 -0.57 -10.84 -9.93
N ASN A 30 -1.46 -11.34 -9.09
CA ASN A 30 -1.70 -10.81 -7.75
C ASN A 30 -0.80 -11.53 -6.71
N LEU A 31 -0.63 -10.89 -5.56
CA LEU A 31 0.20 -11.34 -4.45
C LEU A 31 -0.16 -12.77 -4.01
N LYS A 32 -1.46 -13.07 -3.86
CA LYS A 32 -1.94 -14.40 -3.43
C LYS A 32 -1.47 -15.50 -4.37
N ASN A 33 -1.60 -15.31 -5.68
CA ASN A 33 -1.21 -16.30 -6.67
C ASN A 33 0.31 -16.51 -6.67
N MET A 34 1.09 -15.42 -6.56
CA MET A 34 2.54 -15.49 -6.46
C MET A 34 2.98 -16.26 -5.20
N LEU A 35 2.37 -15.97 -4.03
CA LEU A 35 2.70 -16.68 -2.78
C LEU A 35 2.36 -18.17 -2.86
N ASN A 36 1.16 -18.51 -3.34
CA ASN A 36 0.76 -19.90 -3.53
C ASN A 36 1.76 -20.65 -4.41
N LYS A 37 2.20 -20.02 -5.51
CA LYS A 37 3.20 -20.62 -6.38
C LYS A 37 4.55 -20.76 -5.67
N LEU A 38 5.03 -19.72 -5.00
CA LEU A 38 6.29 -19.73 -4.25
C LEU A 38 6.33 -20.87 -3.22
N ILE A 39 5.24 -21.08 -2.48
CA ILE A 39 5.12 -22.16 -1.50
C ILE A 39 5.13 -23.53 -2.19
N SER A 40 4.37 -23.69 -3.28
CA SER A 40 4.31 -24.98 -4.01
C SER A 40 5.67 -25.42 -4.58
N VAL A 41 6.55 -24.45 -4.84
CA VAL A 41 7.93 -24.70 -5.31
C VAL A 41 8.97 -24.54 -4.21
N GLN A 42 8.56 -24.57 -2.93
CA GLN A 42 9.43 -24.51 -1.76
C GLN A 42 10.40 -23.32 -1.77
N GLY A 43 9.96 -22.17 -2.27
CA GLY A 43 10.78 -20.95 -2.30
C GLY A 43 11.76 -20.86 -3.47
N VAL A 44 11.77 -21.82 -4.40
CA VAL A 44 12.71 -21.82 -5.53
C VAL A 44 12.31 -20.75 -6.57
N TYR A 45 12.92 -19.58 -6.48
CA TYR A 45 12.64 -18.41 -7.34
C TYR A 45 12.73 -18.71 -8.84
N THR A 46 13.68 -19.54 -9.27
CA THR A 46 13.87 -19.87 -10.69
C THR A 46 12.67 -20.60 -11.30
N GLN A 47 11.87 -21.29 -10.48
CA GLN A 47 10.64 -21.99 -10.89
C GLN A 47 9.40 -21.07 -10.98
N LEU A 48 9.53 -19.79 -10.62
CA LEU A 48 8.49 -18.80 -10.85
C LEU A 48 8.47 -18.37 -12.32
N LYS A 49 7.26 -18.20 -12.86
CA LYS A 49 7.02 -17.60 -14.17
C LYS A 49 7.34 -16.11 -14.12
N GLN A 50 7.55 -15.49 -15.28
CA GLN A 50 8.01 -14.10 -15.34
C GLN A 50 7.06 -13.11 -14.64
N TRP A 51 5.74 -13.32 -14.73
CA TRP A 51 4.77 -12.45 -14.06
C TRP A 51 4.73 -12.66 -12.53
N GLU A 52 4.96 -13.89 -12.05
CA GLU A 52 5.11 -14.19 -10.62
C GLU A 52 6.38 -13.54 -10.08
N LYS A 53 7.49 -13.59 -10.84
CA LYS A 53 8.75 -12.90 -10.51
C LYS A 53 8.56 -11.39 -10.35
N ARG A 54 7.75 -10.77 -11.21
CA ARG A 54 7.43 -9.33 -11.08
C ARG A 54 6.67 -9.02 -9.80
N SER A 55 5.66 -9.83 -9.45
CA SER A 55 4.94 -9.67 -8.17
C SER A 55 5.88 -9.90 -6.99
N TYR A 56 6.69 -10.97 -7.04
CA TYR A 56 7.70 -11.29 -6.02
C TYR A 56 8.67 -10.13 -5.78
N GLN A 57 9.16 -9.51 -6.85
CA GLN A 57 10.05 -8.33 -6.78
C GLN A 57 9.31 -7.09 -6.28
N ALA A 58 8.06 -6.89 -6.70
CA ALA A 58 7.27 -5.73 -6.30
C ALA A 58 7.01 -5.67 -4.79
N TYR A 59 6.98 -6.82 -4.13
CA TYR A 59 6.83 -6.93 -2.67
C TYR A 59 8.14 -7.28 -1.96
N GLN A 60 9.28 -7.25 -2.66
CA GLN A 60 10.59 -7.59 -2.10
C GLN A 60 10.61 -8.90 -1.29
N ILE A 61 9.89 -9.90 -1.78
CA ILE A 61 9.59 -11.12 -1.02
C ILE A 61 10.86 -11.88 -0.64
N ASP A 62 11.98 -11.70 -1.32
CA ASP A 62 13.25 -12.32 -0.95
C ASP A 62 13.67 -12.00 0.48
N GLU A 63 13.43 -10.77 0.94
CA GLU A 63 13.80 -10.29 2.28
C GLU A 63 13.05 -11.02 3.39
N ILE A 64 11.82 -11.48 3.10
CA ILE A 64 10.95 -12.16 4.06
C ILE A 64 10.60 -13.60 3.66
N LYS A 65 11.29 -14.14 2.65
CA LYS A 65 10.96 -15.43 2.01
C LYS A 65 10.94 -16.57 3.01
N LEU A 66 11.99 -16.69 3.83
CA LEU A 66 12.10 -17.78 4.79
C LEU A 66 10.95 -17.73 5.80
N ALA A 67 10.63 -16.55 6.34
CA ALA A 67 9.51 -16.38 7.24
C ALA A 67 8.17 -16.76 6.59
N ILE A 68 7.96 -16.38 5.31
CA ILE A 68 6.76 -16.75 4.55
C ILE A 68 6.62 -18.28 4.39
N LEU A 69 7.71 -18.99 4.10
CA LEU A 69 7.65 -20.43 3.84
C LEU A 69 7.20 -21.23 5.08
N PHE A 70 7.59 -20.81 6.27
CA PHE A 70 7.26 -21.48 7.53
C PHE A 70 5.99 -20.96 8.22
N ALA A 71 5.44 -19.84 7.75
CA ALA A 71 4.25 -19.23 8.32
C ALA A 71 2.94 -19.90 7.84
N SER A 72 1.89 -19.83 8.68
CA SER A 72 0.51 -20.08 8.27
C SER A 72 0.00 -18.99 7.29
N ASP A 73 -1.14 -19.19 6.65
CA ASP A 73 -1.71 -18.17 5.74
C ASP A 73 -1.98 -16.83 6.45
N GLU A 74 -2.53 -16.88 7.66
CA GLU A 74 -2.79 -15.67 8.47
C GLU A 74 -1.48 -14.97 8.87
N GLN A 75 -0.48 -15.74 9.31
CA GLN A 75 0.84 -15.21 9.65
C GLN A 75 1.52 -14.57 8.43
N ARG A 76 1.38 -15.13 7.23
CA ARG A 76 1.93 -14.56 5.99
C ARG A 76 1.34 -13.19 5.68
N LYS A 77 0.01 -13.03 5.80
CA LYS A 77 -0.63 -11.71 5.61
C LYS A 77 -0.05 -10.68 6.57
N ASN A 78 0.12 -11.04 7.85
CA ASN A 78 0.68 -10.15 8.86
C ASN A 78 2.15 -9.82 8.59
N LEU A 79 2.97 -10.81 8.21
CA LEU A 79 4.37 -10.59 7.82
C LEU A 79 4.50 -9.63 6.65
N ILE A 80 3.65 -9.77 5.62
CA ILE A 80 3.67 -8.88 4.45
C ILE A 80 3.22 -7.48 4.83
N LYS A 81 2.15 -7.32 5.62
CA LYS A 81 1.74 -6.00 6.12
C LYS A 81 2.86 -5.32 6.89
N GLN A 82 3.51 -6.03 7.82
CA GLN A 82 4.63 -5.49 8.59
C GLN A 82 5.80 -5.12 7.69
N HIS A 83 6.13 -5.96 6.71
CA HIS A 83 7.19 -5.69 5.74
C HIS A 83 6.92 -4.43 4.91
N ILE A 84 5.68 -4.25 4.42
CA ILE A 84 5.25 -3.03 3.71
C ILE A 84 5.42 -1.78 4.59
N LEU A 85 5.03 -1.86 5.87
CA LEU A 85 5.14 -0.74 6.80
C LEU A 85 6.61 -0.41 7.14
N SER A 86 7.48 -1.43 7.24
CA SER A 86 8.90 -1.24 7.55
C SER A 86 9.73 -0.73 6.36
N GLY A 87 9.35 -1.09 5.13
CA GLY A 87 10.07 -0.71 3.92
C GLY A 87 9.84 0.75 3.51
N SER A 88 10.66 1.24 2.57
CA SER A 88 10.40 2.51 1.89
C SER A 88 9.45 2.29 0.71
N PRO A 89 8.39 3.11 0.54
CA PRO A 89 7.52 3.01 -0.63
C PRO A 89 8.25 3.09 -1.96
N ASN A 90 9.43 3.72 -2.02
CA ASN A 90 10.26 3.80 -3.22
C ASN A 90 10.93 2.47 -3.61
N GLU A 91 11.05 1.53 -2.66
CA GLU A 91 11.72 0.25 -2.85
C GLU A 91 10.76 -0.83 -3.35
N PHE A 92 9.46 -0.66 -3.09
CA PHE A 92 8.42 -1.56 -3.60
C PHE A 92 8.14 -1.34 -5.10
N GLY A 93 7.54 -2.34 -5.76
CA GLY A 93 7.11 -2.24 -7.15
C GLY A 93 5.68 -1.75 -7.30
N ALA A 94 5.25 -1.57 -8.55
CA ALA A 94 3.93 -1.06 -8.91
C ALA A 94 2.79 -1.79 -8.17
N SER A 95 2.78 -3.12 -8.18
CA SER A 95 1.67 -3.90 -7.60
C SER A 95 1.43 -3.65 -6.12
N CYS A 96 2.49 -3.40 -5.33
CA CYS A 96 2.31 -3.02 -3.93
C CYS A 96 1.68 -1.63 -3.81
N ILE A 97 2.10 -0.69 -4.64
CA ILE A 97 1.60 0.71 -4.63
C ILE A 97 0.20 0.82 -5.23
N ASP A 98 -0.18 -0.08 -6.13
CA ASP A 98 -1.52 -0.14 -6.70
C ASP A 98 -2.59 -0.31 -5.60
N ILE A 99 -2.27 -0.97 -4.49
CA ILE A 99 -3.15 -1.04 -3.30
C ILE A 99 -3.45 0.37 -2.78
N TYR A 100 -2.40 1.17 -2.60
CA TYR A 100 -2.52 2.54 -2.11
C TYR A 100 -3.26 3.43 -3.10
N LEU A 101 -2.97 3.28 -4.40
CA LEU A 101 -3.65 4.02 -5.45
C LEU A 101 -5.15 3.72 -5.46
N VAL A 102 -5.55 2.46 -5.30
CA VAL A 102 -6.97 2.06 -5.17
C VAL A 102 -7.62 2.75 -3.98
N ALA A 103 -6.99 2.69 -2.81
CA ALA A 103 -7.48 3.34 -1.60
C ALA A 103 -7.62 4.86 -1.78
N TYR A 104 -6.57 5.50 -2.30
CA TYR A 104 -6.53 6.93 -2.56
C TYR A 104 -7.70 7.37 -3.44
N VAL A 105 -7.95 6.64 -4.53
CA VAL A 105 -9.05 6.99 -5.43
C VAL A 105 -10.41 6.76 -4.78
N ALA A 106 -10.58 5.64 -4.08
CA ALA A 106 -11.83 5.31 -3.40
C ALA A 106 -12.22 6.37 -2.36
N GLU A 107 -11.27 6.79 -1.53
CA GLU A 107 -11.50 7.76 -0.45
C GLU A 107 -11.56 9.22 -0.94
N THR A 108 -10.99 9.53 -2.11
CA THR A 108 -10.95 10.90 -2.64
C THR A 108 -12.04 11.19 -3.68
N TYR A 109 -12.35 10.22 -4.53
CA TYR A 109 -13.25 10.39 -5.69
C TYR A 109 -14.47 9.48 -5.64
N GLY A 110 -14.49 8.48 -4.77
CA GLY A 110 -15.57 7.53 -4.59
C GLY A 110 -15.19 6.09 -4.95
N PRO A 111 -15.90 5.11 -4.40
CA PRO A 111 -15.52 3.71 -4.49
C PRO A 111 -15.82 3.08 -5.86
N GLY A 112 -15.20 1.93 -6.10
CA GLY A 112 -15.52 1.02 -7.19
C GLY A 112 -14.71 1.21 -8.47
N LYS A 113 -14.75 0.14 -9.29
CA LYS A 113 -13.95 0.02 -10.52
C LYS A 113 -14.18 1.15 -11.53
N ALA A 114 -15.43 1.60 -11.68
CA ALA A 114 -15.78 2.61 -12.67
C ALA A 114 -15.11 3.96 -12.34
N VAL A 115 -15.19 4.39 -11.07
CA VAL A 115 -14.54 5.61 -10.58
C VAL A 115 -13.02 5.50 -10.72
N PHE A 116 -12.46 4.34 -10.36
CA PHE A 116 -11.03 4.11 -10.50
C PHE A 116 -10.55 4.20 -11.95
N VAL A 117 -11.22 3.52 -12.89
CA VAL A 117 -10.82 3.54 -14.30
C VAL A 117 -10.92 4.96 -14.87
N ASP A 118 -12.00 5.68 -14.56
CA ASP A 118 -12.15 7.09 -14.97
C ASP A 118 -11.01 7.97 -14.43
N TYR A 119 -10.63 7.78 -13.16
CA TYR A 119 -9.50 8.47 -12.56
C TYR A 119 -8.17 8.19 -13.27
N ILE A 120 -7.83 6.92 -13.52
CA ILE A 120 -6.59 6.54 -14.20
C ILE A 120 -6.47 7.20 -15.58
N MET A 121 -7.58 7.25 -16.32
CA MET A 121 -7.62 7.86 -17.66
C MET A 121 -7.47 9.38 -17.58
N LYS A 122 -8.19 10.05 -16.67
CA LYS A 122 -8.16 11.52 -16.51
C LYS A 122 -6.85 12.04 -15.92
N SER A 123 -6.20 11.26 -15.07
CA SER A 123 -4.91 11.60 -14.44
C SER A 123 -3.71 11.35 -15.36
N GLY A 124 -3.91 10.74 -16.54
CA GLY A 124 -2.84 10.43 -17.49
C GLY A 124 -1.93 9.28 -17.07
N ILE A 125 -2.29 8.51 -16.03
CA ILE A 125 -1.52 7.33 -15.59
C ILE A 125 -1.53 6.25 -16.69
N SER A 126 -2.64 6.12 -17.42
CA SER A 126 -2.74 5.26 -18.59
C SER A 126 -3.85 5.73 -19.53
N GLU A 127 -3.57 5.71 -20.84
CA GLU A 127 -4.57 5.96 -21.90
C GLU A 127 -5.35 4.70 -22.30
N LYS A 128 -4.94 3.53 -21.78
CA LYS A 128 -5.55 2.24 -22.11
C LYS A 128 -6.46 1.79 -20.98
N VAL A 129 -7.75 1.62 -21.31
CA VAL A 129 -8.77 1.11 -20.37
C VAL A 129 -8.36 -0.25 -19.79
N ASN A 130 -7.86 -1.17 -20.61
CA ASN A 130 -7.44 -2.51 -20.14
C ASN A 130 -6.30 -2.44 -19.12
N SER A 131 -5.39 -1.47 -19.25
CA SER A 131 -4.33 -1.24 -18.26
C SER A 131 -4.90 -0.72 -16.95
N ALA A 132 -5.81 0.26 -17.00
CA ALA A 132 -6.51 0.75 -15.81
C ALA A 132 -7.29 -0.37 -15.08
N GLN A 133 -7.93 -1.26 -15.83
CA GLN A 133 -8.64 -2.40 -15.26
C GLN A 133 -7.68 -3.42 -14.60
N ALA A 134 -6.51 -3.66 -15.20
CA ALA A 134 -5.50 -4.54 -14.63
C ALA A 134 -4.92 -3.98 -13.31
N ILE A 135 -4.62 -2.67 -13.28
CA ILE A 135 -4.16 -1.97 -12.07
C ILE A 135 -5.21 -2.10 -10.96
N TRP A 136 -6.48 -1.81 -11.27
CA TRP A 136 -7.59 -2.00 -10.31
C TRP A 136 -7.65 -3.43 -9.78
N GLN A 137 -7.60 -4.41 -10.68
CA GLN A 137 -7.75 -5.82 -10.31
C GLN A 137 -6.65 -6.28 -9.36
N VAL A 138 -5.40 -5.87 -9.61
CA VAL A 138 -4.25 -6.20 -8.75
C VAL A 138 -4.32 -5.43 -7.44
N GLY A 139 -4.37 -4.09 -7.47
CA GLY A 139 -4.37 -3.27 -6.25
C GLY A 139 -5.51 -3.62 -5.30
N LYS A 140 -6.74 -3.73 -5.82
CA LYS A 140 -7.91 -4.15 -5.02
C LYS A 140 -7.77 -5.59 -4.58
N GLY A 141 -7.33 -6.49 -5.46
CA GLY A 141 -7.16 -7.91 -5.15
C GLY A 141 -6.18 -8.16 -4.00
N ASP A 142 -5.04 -7.46 -4.03
CA ASP A 142 -3.99 -7.59 -3.03
C ASP A 142 -4.37 -6.92 -1.71
N GLY A 143 -4.99 -5.74 -1.78
CA GLY A 143 -5.52 -5.08 -0.58
C GLY A 143 -6.62 -5.88 0.12
N VAL A 144 -7.52 -6.53 -0.64
CA VAL A 144 -8.54 -7.43 -0.07
C VAL A 144 -7.89 -8.70 0.49
N TYR A 145 -6.91 -9.28 -0.19
CA TYR A 145 -6.19 -10.46 0.31
C TYR A 145 -5.49 -10.19 1.66
N LEU A 146 -4.87 -9.03 1.79
CA LEU A 146 -4.22 -8.56 3.03
C LEU A 146 -5.20 -8.04 4.08
N GLU A 147 -6.50 -8.00 3.76
CA GLU A 147 -7.59 -7.53 4.64
C GLU A 147 -7.49 -6.05 5.03
N ILE A 148 -6.85 -5.24 4.19
CA ILE A 148 -6.68 -3.79 4.38
C ILE A 148 -7.64 -2.95 3.53
N LEU A 149 -8.24 -3.56 2.50
CA LEU A 149 -9.31 -2.97 1.67
C LEU A 149 -10.60 -3.79 1.72
N ASN A 150 -11.72 -3.11 1.50
CA ASN A 150 -13.00 -3.72 1.16
C ASN A 150 -13.08 -4.06 -0.35
N ASN A 151 -14.10 -4.82 -0.74
CA ASN A 151 -14.26 -5.28 -2.13
C ASN A 151 -14.50 -4.15 -3.15
N ASP A 152 -14.97 -3.00 -2.68
CA ASP A 152 -15.21 -1.79 -3.48
C ASP A 152 -14.00 -0.83 -3.51
N GLY A 153 -12.88 -1.21 -2.90
CA GLY A 153 -11.65 -0.42 -2.84
C GLY A 153 -11.57 0.57 -1.69
N THR A 154 -12.63 0.74 -0.89
CA THR A 154 -12.56 1.55 0.34
C THR A 154 -11.65 0.91 1.38
N ILE A 155 -11.13 1.74 2.29
CA ILE A 155 -10.21 1.28 3.34
C ILE A 155 -10.96 0.45 4.39
N ARG A 156 -10.42 -0.73 4.68
CA ARG A 156 -10.86 -1.60 5.78
C ARG A 156 -10.00 -1.40 7.04
N ASP A 157 -8.69 -1.20 6.87
CA ASP A 157 -7.73 -1.07 7.96
C ASP A 157 -7.07 0.33 7.94
N TRP A 158 -7.74 1.31 8.55
CA TRP A 158 -7.25 2.68 8.62
C TRP A 158 -5.95 2.82 9.42
N ASP A 159 -5.70 1.95 10.41
CA ASP A 159 -4.47 1.96 11.19
C ASP A 159 -3.27 1.58 10.32
N PHE A 160 -3.42 0.58 9.45
CA PHE A 160 -2.40 0.25 8.45
C PHE A 160 -2.08 1.44 7.53
N PHE A 161 -3.09 2.09 6.95
CA PHE A 161 -2.86 3.23 6.05
C PHE A 161 -2.25 4.43 6.79
N ALA A 162 -2.68 4.72 8.01
CA ALA A 162 -2.08 5.76 8.84
C ALA A 162 -0.59 5.50 9.10
N LYS A 163 -0.22 4.26 9.44
CA LYS A 163 1.18 3.86 9.60
C LYS A 163 1.95 3.90 8.29
N TRP A 164 1.32 3.54 7.17
CA TRP A 164 1.97 3.56 5.88
C TRP A 164 2.31 4.98 5.43
N ILE A 165 1.41 5.94 5.68
CA ILE A 165 1.62 7.37 5.39
C ILE A 165 2.73 7.96 6.24
N ASN A 166 2.68 7.73 7.56
CA ASN A 166 3.62 8.33 8.51
C ASN A 166 4.98 7.61 8.55
N GLY A 167 5.04 6.37 8.05
CA GLY A 167 6.18 5.48 8.24
C GLY A 167 6.33 5.05 9.70
N ASN A 168 7.38 4.28 10.00
CA ASN A 168 7.79 3.98 11.38
C ASN A 168 8.43 5.22 12.07
N GLN A 169 7.80 6.38 11.98
CA GLN A 169 8.01 7.39 13.00
C GLN A 169 7.46 6.80 14.30
N ARG A 170 8.35 6.50 15.24
CA ARG A 170 7.94 6.39 16.64
C ARG A 170 7.11 7.63 16.93
N TRP A 171 5.89 7.43 17.42
CA TRP A 171 5.15 8.48 18.10
C TRP A 171 5.92 8.81 19.39
N ASP A 172 7.02 9.54 19.26
CA ASP A 172 7.65 10.18 20.39
C ASP A 172 6.70 11.31 20.78
N ASN A 173 5.90 11.07 21.81
CA ASN A 173 5.16 12.10 22.54
C ASN A 173 6.18 13.05 23.19
N GLY A 174 6.77 13.92 22.37
CA GLY A 174 7.79 14.89 22.75
C GLY A 174 7.33 16.29 22.38
N ASN A 175 6.12 16.68 22.77
CA ASN A 175 5.74 18.09 22.72
C ASN A 175 6.49 18.82 23.83
N SER A 176 7.63 19.38 23.43
CA SER A 176 8.47 20.29 24.18
C SER A 176 7.64 21.43 24.78
N LEU A 177 7.35 21.34 26.07
CA LEU A 177 7.05 22.50 26.90
C LEU A 177 8.36 23.03 27.46
N LYS A 178 9.08 23.82 26.67
CA LYS A 178 10.03 24.82 27.20
C LYS A 178 9.98 26.12 26.38
N HIS A 179 9.49 27.14 27.08
CA HIS A 179 9.70 28.58 26.90
C HIS A 179 9.12 29.29 25.68
N LEU A 180 7.86 29.72 25.83
CA LEU A 180 7.44 31.08 25.49
C LEU A 180 7.13 31.81 26.79
N SER A 181 8.05 32.65 27.23
CA SER A 181 7.78 33.78 28.12
C SER A 181 8.51 34.98 27.51
N ILE A 182 7.76 35.81 26.81
CA ILE A 182 8.18 37.12 26.31
C ILE A 182 7.59 38.18 27.25
N SER A 183 8.38 39.24 27.44
CA SER A 183 8.09 40.58 28.02
C SER A 183 8.05 40.66 29.55
N GLY A 184 8.66 41.68 30.19
CA GLY A 184 9.30 42.87 29.64
C GLY A 184 9.99 43.69 30.74
N ASP A 185 10.81 44.63 30.31
CA ASP A 185 11.50 45.64 31.12
C ASP A 185 10.50 46.58 31.84
N HIS A 186 10.73 46.79 33.14
CA HIS A 186 10.83 48.08 33.87
C HIS A 186 10.77 47.84 35.39
#